data_AF-A0A7S4L1L8-F1
#
_entry.id   AF-A0A7S4L1L8-F1
#
_cell.length_a   1.000
_cell.length_b   1.000
_cell.length_c   1.000
_cell.angle_alpha   90.00
_cell.angle_beta   90.00
_cell.angle_gamma   90.00
#
_symmetry.space_group_name_H-M   'P 1'
#
loop_
_entity.id
_entity.type
_entity.pdbx_description
1 polymer ?
#
loop_
_entity_poly.entity_id
_entity_poly.type
_entity_poly.pdbx_seq_one_letter_code
_entity_poly.pdbx_strand_id
1 'polypeptide(L)'
;FMQKSFANIILQVLKRMVPDSHHSFGAKNETPHIVLPLVSAIDSFIVTPEGEESPSLGVESLPESNDQEDYIQGREKFKIGPTYTISFHSMYINVVTHKVCNIPGLSEIPFSTFWGDRPLRLVAYDTPGGDPKEPHFNDQKRYYFCFEINKKDGEVYFPEKETRVVKKIEKKEEKKE
;
A
#
# COMPACT_ATOMS: atom_id res chain seq x y z
N PHE A 1 -25.25 -7.20 -5.49
CA PHE A 1 -25.02 -8.67 -5.48
C PHE A 1 -23.99 -9.11 -6.52
N MET A 2 -24.16 -8.79 -7.80
CA MET A 2 -23.23 -9.21 -8.88
C MET A 2 -21.79 -8.65 -8.76
N GLN A 3 -21.64 -7.37 -8.39
CA GLN A 3 -20.31 -6.73 -8.22
C GLN A 3 -19.45 -7.39 -7.12
N LYS A 4 -20.07 -7.84 -6.02
CA LYS A 4 -19.35 -8.49 -4.91
C LYS A 4 -18.87 -9.89 -5.31
N SER A 5 -19.71 -10.67 -5.99
CA SER A 5 -19.31 -11.98 -6.53
C SER A 5 -18.17 -11.84 -7.53
N PHE A 6 -18.22 -10.81 -8.37
CA PHE A 6 -17.18 -10.54 -9.34
C PHE A 6 -15.86 -10.08 -8.69
N ALA A 7 -15.92 -9.15 -7.73
CA ALA A 7 -14.76 -8.76 -6.93
C ALA A 7 -14.12 -9.95 -6.22
N ASN A 8 -14.93 -10.86 -5.66
CA ASN A 8 -14.43 -12.08 -5.02
C ASN A 8 -13.61 -12.97 -5.97
N ILE A 9 -13.96 -13.06 -7.26
CA ILE A 9 -13.18 -13.84 -8.23
C ILE A 9 -11.79 -13.22 -8.40
N ILE A 10 -11.73 -11.91 -8.60
CA ILE A 10 -10.45 -11.18 -8.74
C ILE A 10 -9.61 -11.35 -7.47
N LEU A 11 -10.23 -11.21 -6.30
CA LEU A 11 -9.56 -11.35 -5.00
C LEU A 11 -9.08 -12.77 -4.73
N GLN A 12 -9.77 -13.81 -5.23
CA GLN A 12 -9.30 -15.19 -5.17
C GLN A 12 -8.07 -15.43 -6.05
N VAL A 13 -8.03 -14.83 -7.25
CA VAL A 13 -6.84 -14.88 -8.10
C VAL A 13 -5.67 -14.18 -7.40
N LEU A 14 -5.90 -13.01 -6.80
CA LEU A 14 -4.90 -12.30 -6.01
C LEU A 14 -4.39 -13.14 -4.83
N LYS A 15 -5.30 -13.75 -4.05
CA LYS A 15 -4.94 -14.61 -2.91
C LYS A 15 -4.13 -15.85 -3.32
N ARG A 16 -4.32 -16.35 -4.54
CA ARG A 16 -3.52 -17.44 -5.08
C ARG A 16 -2.11 -16.99 -5.49
N MET A 17 -1.95 -15.77 -6.00
CA MET A 17 -0.65 -15.21 -6.37
C MET A 17 0.15 -14.74 -5.15
N VAL A 18 -0.54 -14.16 -4.16
CA VAL A 18 0.05 -13.65 -2.92
C VAL A 18 -0.71 -14.29 -1.75
N PRO A 19 -0.28 -15.46 -1.26
CA PRO A 19 -0.97 -16.19 -0.20
C PRO A 19 -1.18 -15.39 1.08
N ASP A 20 -0.26 -14.47 1.40
CA ASP A 20 -0.34 -13.62 2.59
C ASP A 20 -1.11 -12.31 2.37
N SER A 21 -1.77 -12.16 1.21
CA SER A 21 -2.65 -11.03 0.96
C SER A 21 -3.90 -11.06 1.86
N HIS A 22 -4.35 -9.89 2.29
CA HIS A 22 -5.59 -9.71 3.04
C HIS A 22 -6.53 -8.76 2.29
N HIS A 23 -7.83 -8.97 2.41
CA HIS A 23 -8.81 -8.02 1.90
C HIS A 23 -10.04 -7.98 2.79
N SER A 24 -10.71 -6.83 2.78
CA SER A 24 -11.99 -6.64 3.46
C SER A 24 -12.91 -5.80 2.59
N PHE A 25 -14.20 -6.11 2.60
CA PHE A 25 -15.25 -5.26 2.01
C PHE A 25 -15.73 -4.18 2.97
N GLY A 26 -15.11 -4.07 4.14
CA GLY A 26 -15.49 -3.17 5.21
C GLY A 26 -16.40 -3.82 6.25
N ALA A 27 -16.15 -3.47 7.51
CA ALA A 27 -16.92 -3.83 8.70
C ALA A 27 -16.97 -2.63 9.66
N LYS A 28 -17.61 -2.78 10.83
CA LYS A 28 -17.75 -1.67 11.80
C LYS A 28 -16.40 -1.03 12.19
N ASN A 29 -15.33 -1.84 12.29
CA ASN A 29 -14.00 -1.41 12.75
C ASN A 29 -12.91 -1.56 11.67
N GLU A 30 -13.28 -1.85 10.43
CA GLU A 30 -12.35 -2.14 9.35
C GLU A 30 -12.86 -1.48 8.06
N THR A 31 -12.04 -0.66 7.41
CA THR A 31 -12.42 -0.05 6.12
C THR A 31 -12.21 -1.04 4.98
N PRO A 32 -12.94 -0.93 3.85
CA PRO A 32 -12.66 -1.75 2.68
C PRO A 32 -11.21 -1.55 2.20
N HIS A 33 -10.49 -2.64 1.94
CA HIS A 33 -9.10 -2.57 1.49
C HIS A 33 -8.61 -3.88 0.88
N ILE A 34 -7.46 -3.78 0.22
CA ILE A 34 -6.61 -4.90 -0.20
C ILE A 34 -5.22 -4.59 0.35
N VAL A 35 -4.60 -5.56 1.02
CA VAL A 35 -3.29 -5.44 1.66
C VAL A 35 -2.42 -6.58 1.18
N LEU A 36 -1.17 -6.24 0.88
CA LEU A 36 -0.11 -7.15 0.45
C LEU A 36 1.08 -6.94 1.39
N PRO A 37 1.84 -7.99 1.75
CA PRO A 37 3.13 -7.80 2.37
C PRO A 37 4.00 -6.90 1.49
N LEU A 38 4.65 -5.90 2.09
CA LEU A 38 5.37 -4.86 1.34
C LEU A 38 6.42 -5.48 0.41
N VAL A 39 7.19 -6.43 0.94
CA VAL A 39 8.25 -7.17 0.26
C VAL A 39 7.76 -7.88 -1.01
N SER A 40 6.54 -8.43 -0.97
CA SER A 40 5.95 -9.13 -2.12
C SER A 40 5.29 -8.18 -3.13
N ALA A 41 5.06 -6.93 -2.75
CA ALA A 41 4.35 -5.96 -3.56
C ALA A 41 5.27 -5.06 -4.38
N ILE A 42 6.48 -4.76 -3.90
CA ILE A 42 7.38 -3.75 -4.49
C ILE A 42 8.43 -4.37 -5.40
N ASP A 43 8.86 -3.63 -6.42
CA ASP A 43 9.92 -4.05 -7.34
C ASP A 43 11.30 -3.57 -6.88
N SER A 44 11.35 -2.44 -6.17
CA SER A 44 12.62 -1.86 -5.69
C SER A 44 12.43 -1.17 -4.36
N PHE A 45 13.42 -1.32 -3.48
CA PHE A 45 13.48 -0.70 -2.17
C PHE A 45 14.91 -0.21 -1.91
N ILE A 46 15.11 1.10 -1.90
CA ILE A 46 16.44 1.69 -1.72
C ILE A 46 16.44 2.48 -0.43
N VAL A 47 17.44 2.22 0.40
CA VAL A 47 17.71 2.97 1.63
C VAL A 47 18.89 3.88 1.36
N THR A 48 18.65 5.18 1.31
CA THR A 48 19.70 6.18 1.22
C THR A 48 20.02 6.67 2.64
N PRO A 49 21.26 6.52 3.14
CA PRO A 49 21.66 7.04 4.44
C PRO A 49 21.35 8.54 4.62
N GLU A 50 21.23 8.96 5.87
CA GLU A 50 20.95 10.34 6.20
C GLU A 50 22.07 11.27 5.69
N GLY A 51 21.70 12.32 4.95
CA GLY A 51 22.64 13.27 4.37
C GLY A 51 23.23 12.86 3.01
N GLU A 52 22.93 11.67 2.51
CA GLU A 52 23.30 11.24 1.16
C GLU A 52 22.23 11.63 0.12
N GLU A 53 22.66 11.77 -1.14
CA GLU A 53 21.75 12.12 -2.24
C GLU A 53 20.88 10.92 -2.62
N SER A 54 19.57 11.11 -2.57
CA SER A 54 18.60 10.06 -2.92
C SER A 54 18.50 9.89 -4.43
N PRO A 55 18.13 8.68 -4.92
CA PRO A 55 17.92 8.46 -6.36
C PRO A 55 16.93 9.47 -6.95
N SER A 56 17.23 9.96 -8.15
CA SER A 56 16.30 10.81 -8.91
C SER A 56 15.01 10.05 -9.22
N LEU A 57 13.86 10.69 -8.99
CA LEU A 57 12.55 10.14 -9.34
C LEU A 57 12.18 10.49 -10.78
N GLY A 58 11.27 9.70 -11.39
CA GLY A 58 10.81 9.93 -12.77
C GLY A 58 11.79 9.46 -13.86
N VAL A 59 12.76 8.63 -13.49
CA VAL A 59 13.67 7.94 -14.40
C VAL A 59 13.07 6.60 -14.87
N GLU A 60 13.55 6.06 -15.99
CA GLU A 60 13.05 4.81 -16.57
C GLU A 60 13.22 3.61 -15.63
N SER A 61 14.34 3.55 -14.93
CA SER A 61 14.61 2.54 -13.90
C SER A 61 15.33 3.15 -12.73
N LEU A 62 14.90 2.76 -11.52
CA LEU A 62 15.67 3.04 -10.32
C LEU A 62 16.94 2.17 -10.30
N PRO A 63 18.00 2.62 -9.60
CA PRO A 63 19.18 1.78 -9.38
C PRO A 63 18.81 0.47 -8.68
N GLU A 64 19.60 -0.57 -8.89
CA GLU A 64 19.39 -1.85 -8.22
C GLU A 64 19.47 -1.70 -6.69
N SER A 65 18.59 -2.41 -5.99
CA SER A 65 18.52 -2.39 -4.53
C SER A 65 19.76 -3.04 -3.92
N ASN A 66 20.56 -2.28 -3.17
CA ASN A 66 21.76 -2.78 -2.50
C ASN A 66 21.47 -3.71 -1.30
N ASP A 67 20.27 -3.62 -0.70
CA ASP A 67 19.93 -4.32 0.55
C ASP A 67 18.78 -5.32 0.34
N GLN A 68 18.99 -6.38 -0.43
CA GLN A 68 17.92 -7.37 -0.66
C GLN A 68 17.70 -8.33 0.53
N GLU A 69 18.73 -8.75 1.27
CA GLU A 69 18.63 -9.91 2.16
C GLU A 69 17.73 -9.71 3.40
N ASP A 70 17.85 -8.59 4.11
CA ASP A 70 17.04 -8.32 5.33
C ASP A 70 15.59 -7.94 5.00
N TYR A 71 15.38 -7.31 3.84
CA TYR A 71 14.06 -6.88 3.38
C TYR A 71 13.26 -8.05 2.81
N ILE A 72 13.89 -9.00 2.12
CA ILE A 72 13.23 -10.21 1.60
C ILE A 72 12.56 -11.05 2.71
N GLN A 73 13.01 -10.93 3.96
CA GLN A 73 12.49 -11.72 5.08
C GLN A 73 11.27 -11.11 5.80
N GLY A 74 10.74 -9.96 5.36
CA GLY A 74 9.55 -9.36 5.99
C GLY A 74 9.80 -8.84 7.41
N ARG A 75 11.05 -8.50 7.73
CA ARG A 75 11.49 -8.01 9.05
C ARG A 75 11.85 -6.53 9.02
N GLU A 76 11.39 -5.81 8.01
CA GLU A 76 11.72 -4.42 7.77
C GLU A 76 11.38 -3.56 9.00
N LYS A 77 12.39 -2.84 9.49
CA LYS A 77 12.21 -1.83 10.52
C LYS A 77 12.61 -0.49 9.91
N PHE A 78 11.62 0.29 9.52
CA PHE A 78 11.84 1.68 9.13
C PHE A 78 12.49 2.45 10.28
N LYS A 79 13.62 3.08 10.01
CA LYS A 79 14.40 3.89 10.93
C LYS A 79 14.20 5.36 10.57
N ILE A 80 14.35 6.23 11.58
CA ILE A 80 14.39 7.68 11.35
C ILE A 80 15.80 8.04 10.88
N GLY A 81 15.90 8.96 9.92
CA GLY A 81 17.16 9.46 9.35
C GLY A 81 17.30 9.15 7.86
N PRO A 82 17.33 7.87 7.45
CA PRO A 82 17.43 7.48 6.04
C PRO A 82 16.24 7.91 5.19
N THR A 83 16.49 8.14 3.91
CA THR A 83 15.44 8.28 2.88
C THR A 83 15.14 6.92 2.27
N TYR A 84 13.86 6.59 2.13
CA TYR A 84 13.39 5.36 1.53
C TYR A 84 12.79 5.64 0.14
N THR A 85 13.37 5.05 -0.90
CA THR A 85 12.84 5.12 -2.27
C THR A 85 12.24 3.78 -2.64
N ILE A 86 10.96 3.79 -3.01
CA ILE A 86 10.17 2.58 -3.29
C ILE A 86 9.63 2.67 -4.72
N SER A 87 9.80 1.58 -5.49
CA SER A 87 9.09 1.40 -6.76
C SER A 87 8.02 0.33 -6.61
N PHE A 88 6.84 0.61 -7.15
CA PHE A 88 5.70 -0.29 -7.21
C PHE A 88 5.09 -0.25 -8.61
N HIS A 89 5.21 -1.36 -9.32
CA HIS A 89 4.58 -1.60 -10.60
C HIS A 89 3.46 -2.64 -10.45
N SER A 90 2.28 -2.31 -10.98
CA SER A 90 1.16 -3.24 -11.03
C SER A 90 0.74 -3.48 -12.47
N MET A 91 0.72 -4.75 -12.88
CA MET A 91 0.12 -5.16 -14.15
C MET A 91 -1.41 -5.03 -14.16
N TYR A 92 -2.04 -5.02 -12.98
CA TYR A 92 -3.49 -5.20 -12.84
C TYR A 92 -4.25 -3.92 -12.51
N ILE A 93 -3.54 -2.86 -12.11
CA ILE A 93 -4.14 -1.59 -11.69
C ILE A 93 -3.49 -0.48 -12.51
N ASN A 94 -4.28 0.16 -13.38
CA ASN A 94 -3.87 1.36 -14.07
C ASN A 94 -4.42 2.59 -13.32
N VAL A 95 -3.55 3.19 -12.52
CA VAL A 95 -3.87 4.35 -11.69
C VAL A 95 -4.17 5.59 -12.54
N VAL A 96 -3.56 5.75 -13.71
CA VAL A 96 -3.80 6.92 -14.58
C VAL A 96 -5.20 6.86 -15.20
N THR A 97 -5.65 5.67 -15.63
CA THR A 97 -6.97 5.53 -16.27
C THR A 97 -8.10 5.19 -15.29
N HIS A 98 -7.77 4.87 -14.03
CA HIS A 98 -8.68 4.35 -13.01
C HIS A 98 -9.39 3.06 -13.41
N LYS A 99 -8.61 2.06 -13.83
CA LYS A 99 -9.12 0.78 -14.28
C LYS A 99 -8.33 -0.38 -13.71
N VAL A 100 -9.03 -1.48 -13.47
CA VAL A 100 -8.42 -2.80 -13.37
C VAL A 100 -8.16 -3.30 -14.80
N CYS A 101 -6.94 -3.72 -15.06
CA CYS A 101 -6.45 -4.11 -16.39
C CYS A 101 -5.86 -5.52 -16.35
N ASN A 102 -5.63 -6.11 -17.53
CA ASN A 102 -4.87 -7.36 -17.71
C ASN A 102 -5.35 -8.56 -16.86
N ILE A 103 -6.64 -8.61 -16.50
CA ILE A 103 -7.21 -9.79 -15.86
C ILE A 103 -7.54 -10.81 -16.96
N PRO A 104 -6.98 -12.03 -16.93
CA PRO A 104 -7.22 -13.02 -17.98
C PRO A 104 -8.72 -13.29 -18.22
N GLY A 105 -9.14 -13.21 -19.47
CA GLY A 105 -10.52 -13.46 -19.88
C GLY A 105 -11.51 -12.33 -19.57
N LEU A 106 -11.04 -11.18 -19.10
CA LEU A 106 -11.89 -10.03 -18.76
C LEU A 106 -11.40 -8.77 -19.48
N SER A 107 -12.35 -7.94 -19.91
CA SER A 107 -12.04 -6.58 -20.39
C SER A 107 -11.61 -5.68 -19.25
N GLU A 108 -11.01 -4.52 -19.55
CA GLU A 108 -10.70 -3.53 -18.53
C GLU A 108 -11.96 -3.07 -17.78
N ILE A 109 -11.81 -2.80 -16.48
CA ILE A 109 -12.95 -2.54 -15.58
C ILE A 109 -12.70 -1.26 -14.82
N PRO A 110 -13.55 -0.23 -14.97
CA PRO A 110 -13.43 1.00 -14.21
C PRO A 110 -13.48 0.75 -12.71
N PHE A 111 -12.63 1.42 -11.93
CA PHE A 111 -12.67 1.39 -10.46
C PHE A 111 -14.04 1.72 -9.88
N SER A 112 -14.80 2.60 -10.55
CA SER A 112 -16.16 2.96 -10.18
C SER A 112 -17.14 1.79 -10.13
N THR A 113 -16.82 0.68 -10.82
CA THR A 113 -17.57 -0.57 -10.73
C THR A 113 -17.54 -1.18 -9.32
N PHE A 114 -16.46 -0.95 -8.57
CA PHE A 114 -16.24 -1.56 -7.25
C PHE A 114 -16.58 -0.61 -6.10
N TRP A 115 -16.23 0.67 -6.20
CA TRP A 115 -16.40 1.63 -5.09
C TRP A 115 -16.98 2.99 -5.49
N GLY A 116 -17.53 3.12 -6.71
CA GLY A 116 -18.08 4.37 -7.24
C GLY A 116 -17.00 5.43 -7.44
N ASP A 117 -17.35 6.69 -7.28
CA ASP A 117 -16.41 7.82 -7.47
C ASP A 117 -15.53 8.11 -6.25
N ARG A 118 -15.40 7.13 -5.33
CA ARG A 118 -14.51 7.26 -4.18
C ARG A 118 -13.04 7.20 -4.62
N PRO A 119 -12.15 7.94 -3.95
CA PRO A 119 -10.73 7.90 -4.27
C PRO A 119 -10.10 6.55 -3.94
N LEU A 120 -9.04 6.23 -4.68
CA LEU A 120 -8.12 5.15 -4.35
C LEU A 120 -7.13 5.67 -3.30
N ARG A 121 -6.80 4.85 -2.29
CA ARG A 121 -5.72 5.17 -1.33
C ARG A 121 -4.60 4.16 -1.44
N LEU A 122 -3.38 4.63 -1.66
CA LEU A 122 -2.15 3.83 -1.57
C LEU A 122 -1.51 4.09 -0.22
N VAL A 123 -1.28 3.02 0.54
CA VAL A 123 -0.96 3.10 1.96
C VAL A 123 0.16 2.12 2.29
N ALA A 124 1.17 2.57 3.02
CA ALA A 124 2.10 1.70 3.73
C ALA A 124 1.98 1.92 5.23
N TYR A 125 1.91 0.83 5.97
CA TYR A 125 1.78 0.82 7.42
C TYR A 125 2.36 -0.47 7.99
N ASP A 126 2.64 -0.49 9.28
CA ASP A 126 2.85 -1.71 10.05
C ASP A 126 1.84 -1.83 11.21
N THR A 127 1.80 -3.00 11.84
CA THR A 127 0.96 -3.30 13.01
C THR A 127 1.87 -3.70 14.18
N PRO A 128 2.42 -2.73 14.94
CA PRO A 128 3.36 -3.04 16.02
C PRO A 128 2.78 -4.01 17.04
N GLY A 129 3.40 -5.18 17.19
CA GLY A 129 2.95 -6.23 18.11
C GLY A 129 1.71 -7.01 17.64
N GLY A 130 1.26 -6.81 16.40
CA GLY A 130 0.20 -7.60 15.77
C GLY A 130 0.71 -8.95 15.24
N ASP A 131 -0.15 -9.95 15.23
CA ASP A 131 0.08 -11.20 14.49
C ASP A 131 -0.27 -10.96 13.01
N PRO A 132 0.64 -11.23 12.05
CA PRO A 132 0.37 -11.11 10.61
C PRO A 132 -0.84 -11.92 10.11
N LYS A 133 -1.31 -12.90 10.89
CA LYS A 133 -2.48 -13.74 10.56
C LYS A 133 -3.80 -13.15 11.05
N GLU A 134 -3.75 -12.14 11.92
CA GLU A 134 -4.93 -11.50 12.49
C GLU A 134 -5.36 -10.28 11.66
N PRO A 135 -6.65 -9.90 11.68
CA PRO A 135 -7.12 -8.70 11.00
C PRO A 135 -6.40 -7.43 11.49
N HIS A 136 -5.99 -6.58 10.55
CA HIS A 136 -5.35 -5.30 10.87
C HIS A 136 -6.41 -4.22 11.13
N PHE A 137 -6.77 -4.01 12.40
CA PHE A 137 -7.71 -2.94 12.78
C PHE A 137 -7.07 -1.55 12.64
N ASN A 138 -7.90 -0.54 12.38
CA ASN A 138 -7.40 0.81 12.05
C ASN A 138 -6.65 1.49 13.21
N ASP A 139 -6.98 1.17 14.46
CA ASP A 139 -6.32 1.67 15.67
C ASP A 139 -4.98 0.99 15.97
N GLN A 140 -4.69 -0.15 15.32
CA GLN A 140 -3.42 -0.87 15.45
C GLN A 140 -2.39 -0.47 14.39
N LYS A 141 -2.81 0.26 13.35
CA LYS A 141 -1.96 0.63 12.23
C LYS A 141 -1.10 1.84 12.58
N ARG A 142 0.20 1.69 12.38
CA ARG A 142 1.14 2.81 12.34
C ARG A 142 1.51 3.08 10.88
N TYR A 143 1.02 4.21 10.37
CA TYR A 143 1.16 4.58 8.97
C TYR A 143 2.51 5.24 8.69
N TYR A 144 3.17 4.77 7.64
CA TYR A 144 4.37 5.40 7.07
C TYR A 144 3.98 6.47 6.06
N PHE A 145 3.09 6.11 5.13
CA PHE A 145 2.47 7.06 4.20
C PHE A 145 1.05 6.61 3.84
N CYS A 146 0.25 7.58 3.40
CA CYS A 146 -1.07 7.38 2.83
C CYS A 146 -1.26 8.46 1.77
N PHE A 147 -1.34 8.07 0.50
CA PHE A 147 -1.63 8.96 -0.61
C PHE A 147 -3.02 8.68 -1.12
N GLU A 148 -3.79 9.73 -1.35
CA GLU A 148 -5.10 9.64 -1.97
C GLU A 148 -4.98 9.99 -3.45
N ILE A 149 -5.67 9.22 -4.29
CA ILE A 149 -5.68 9.36 -5.74
C ILE A 149 -7.13 9.56 -6.16
N ASN A 150 -7.42 10.78 -6.56
CA ASN A 150 -8.76 11.19 -6.98
C ASN A 150 -8.84 11.23 -8.50
N LYS A 151 -10.06 11.07 -9.02
CA LYS A 151 -10.37 11.40 -10.41
C LYS A 151 -11.51 12.37 -10.46
N LYS A 152 -11.29 13.48 -11.16
CA LYS A 152 -12.31 14.49 -11.42
C LYS A 152 -12.20 14.89 -12.88
N ASP A 153 -13.33 14.92 -13.58
CA ASP A 153 -13.42 15.33 -14.99
C ASP A 153 -12.48 14.57 -15.95
N GLY A 154 -12.14 13.32 -15.62
CA GLY A 154 -11.24 12.48 -16.41
C GLY A 154 -9.76 12.60 -16.03
N GLU A 155 -9.39 13.56 -15.19
CA GLU A 155 -8.01 13.78 -14.74
C GLU A 155 -7.77 13.18 -13.35
N VAL A 156 -6.57 12.61 -13.18
CA VAL A 156 -6.11 12.06 -11.89
C VAL A 156 -5.32 13.13 -11.16
N TYR A 157 -5.65 13.36 -9.88
CA TYR A 157 -4.93 14.30 -9.04
C TYR A 157 -4.68 13.74 -7.64
N PHE A 158 -3.58 14.21 -7.06
CA PHE A 158 -3.18 13.93 -5.68
C PHE A 158 -3.54 15.16 -4.84
N PRO A 159 -4.43 15.05 -3.84
CA PRO A 159 -4.82 16.19 -3.03
C PRO A 159 -3.63 16.63 -2.16
N GLU A 160 -3.32 17.93 -2.15
CA GLU A 160 -2.18 18.50 -1.41
C GLU A 160 -2.21 18.27 0.11
N LYS A 161 -3.36 17.86 0.69
CA LYS A 161 -3.63 17.95 2.13
C LYS A 161 -3.73 16.63 2.92
N GLU A 162 -3.49 15.46 2.35
CA GLU A 162 -3.65 14.19 3.10
C GLU A 162 -2.42 13.29 3.20
N THR A 163 -1.20 13.80 3.05
CA THR A 163 -0.02 13.07 3.56
C THR A 163 0.01 13.16 5.09
N ARG A 164 -0.81 12.36 5.77
CA ARG A 164 -0.70 12.18 7.23
C ARG A 164 0.56 11.39 7.52
N VAL A 165 1.69 12.08 7.67
CA VAL A 165 2.83 11.54 8.40
C VAL A 165 2.39 11.49 9.87
N VAL A 166 2.01 10.31 10.36
CA VAL A 166 1.52 10.16 11.74
C VAL A 166 2.68 10.48 12.68
N LYS A 167 2.58 11.62 13.37
CA LYS A 167 3.59 12.10 14.31
C LYS A 167 3.79 11.09 15.46
N LYS A 168 5.07 10.85 15.75
CA LYS A 168 5.72 10.26 16.94
C LYS A 168 4.78 9.77 18.06
N ILE A 169 4.80 8.46 18.33
CA ILE A 169 4.28 7.88 19.58
C ILE A 169 5.23 8.34 20.70
N GLU A 170 4.80 9.31 21.51
CA GLU A 170 5.45 9.59 22.79
C GLU A 170 5.19 8.40 23.72
N LYS A 171 6.23 7.62 24.01
CA LYS A 171 6.16 6.65 25.12
C LYS A 171 5.92 7.45 26.39
N LYS A 172 4.72 7.33 26.98
CA LYS A 172 4.54 7.68 28.39
C LYS A 172 5.41 6.72 29.19
N GLU A 173 6.48 7.25 29.77
CA GLU A 173 7.20 6.57 30.84
C GLU A 173 6.23 6.41 32.01
N GLU A 174 5.80 5.18 32.26
CA GLU A 174 5.16 4.82 33.51
C GLU A 174 6.18 5.01 34.63
N LYS A 175 6.01 6.09 35.40
CA LYS A 175 6.64 6.20 36.72
C LYS A 175 6.09 5.07 37.57
N LYS A 176 6.94 4.09 37.86
CA LYS A 176 6.76 3.17 38.98
C LYS A 176 6.87 3.99 40.27
N GLU A 177 5.76 4.09 41.00
CA GLU A 177 5.77 4.34 42.44
C GLU A 177 5.82 3.00 43.19
#